data_AF-A0A8T8WLH3-F1
#
_entry.id   AF-A0A8T8WLH3-F1
#
_cell.length_a   1.000
_cell.length_b   1.000
_cell.length_c   1.000
_cell.angle_alpha   90.00
_cell.angle_beta   90.00
_cell.angle_gamma   90.00
#
_symmetry.space_group_name_H-M   'P 1'
#
loop_
_entity.id
_entity.type
_entity.pdbx_description
1 polymer ?
#
loop_
_entity_poly.entity_id
_entity_poly.type
_entity_poly.pdbx_seq_one_letter_code
_entity_poly.pdbx_strand_id
1 'polypeptide(L)'
;MARAFPPNTTPSHPYRKTELKASLTRLSMATAHHRHQLSLTGFIHPPRKPLLTPEDTQIARILFKTLIDYAPERSSRGRYKPAVLIEETFGRIQCKDAFLEYFFTYIYTNVTSEEERRTGSDFCQVFTYFRDFSSWSSKDKDTAMDTIDNFAEYLIDNFFMPRELMSAYELDLSWEGLTL
;
A
#
# COMPACT_ATOMS: atom_id res chain seq x y z
N MET A 1 -59.67 50.47 62.63
CA MET A 1 -58.28 50.49 63.14
C MET A 1 -57.42 49.57 62.27
N ALA A 2 -56.16 49.98 62.07
CA ALA A 2 -55.26 49.62 60.98
C ALA A 2 -54.96 48.12 60.77
N ARG A 3 -54.81 47.72 59.50
CA ARG A 3 -54.01 46.55 59.10
C ARG A 3 -52.69 47.05 58.53
N ALA A 4 -51.58 46.68 59.17
CA ALA A 4 -50.22 46.90 58.70
C ALA A 4 -49.85 45.79 57.69
N PHE A 5 -49.26 46.17 56.57
CA PHE A 5 -48.54 45.29 55.64
C PHE A 5 -47.04 45.63 55.69
N PRO A 6 -46.12 44.65 55.70
CA PRO A 6 -44.68 44.90 55.75
C PRO A 6 -44.08 45.18 54.35
N PRO A 7 -42.83 45.68 54.28
CA PRO A 7 -42.27 46.26 53.07
C PRO A 7 -41.72 45.22 52.09
N ASN A 8 -41.67 45.67 50.84
CA ASN A 8 -41.10 45.01 49.68
C ASN A 8 -39.60 44.75 49.89
N THR A 9 -39.15 43.50 49.76
CA THR A 9 -37.72 43.20 49.64
C THR A 9 -37.50 42.08 48.61
N THR A 10 -37.05 42.47 47.43
CA THR A 10 -36.46 41.60 46.42
C THR A 10 -34.96 41.47 46.68
N PRO A 11 -34.39 40.26 46.81
CA PRO A 11 -32.96 40.07 46.64
C PRO A 11 -32.67 39.64 45.19
N SER A 12 -31.94 40.48 44.46
CA SER A 12 -31.34 40.13 43.18
C SER A 12 -30.27 39.06 43.39
N HIS A 13 -30.56 37.82 43.03
CA HIS A 13 -29.67 36.67 43.27
C HIS A 13 -28.54 36.63 42.20
N PRO A 14 -27.25 36.62 42.59
CA PRO A 14 -26.09 36.63 41.67
C PRO A 14 -25.87 35.32 40.89
N TYR A 15 -26.71 34.30 41.08
CA TYR A 15 -26.52 32.95 40.53
C TYR A 15 -26.82 32.80 39.02
N ARG A 16 -27.56 33.73 38.41
CA ARG A 16 -27.94 33.59 36.98
C ARG A 16 -26.80 33.85 35.99
N LYS A 17 -25.79 34.64 36.37
CA LYS A 17 -24.69 35.03 35.45
C LYS A 17 -23.63 33.94 35.30
N THR A 18 -23.41 33.12 36.32
CA THR A 18 -22.39 32.07 36.32
C THR A 18 -22.79 30.89 35.45
N GLU A 19 -24.06 30.50 35.47
CA GLU A 19 -24.56 29.41 34.63
C GLU A 19 -24.62 29.79 33.14
N LEU A 20 -24.95 31.04 32.83
CA LEU A 20 -24.97 31.52 31.45
C LEU A 20 -23.56 31.50 30.84
N LYS A 21 -22.55 31.95 31.61
CA LYS A 21 -21.15 31.90 31.18
C LYS A 21 -20.65 30.46 31.03
N ALA A 22 -20.96 29.58 31.98
CA ALA A 22 -20.57 28.17 31.90
C ALA A 22 -21.21 27.47 30.68
N SER A 23 -22.47 27.80 30.36
CA SER A 23 -23.20 27.25 29.22
C SER A 23 -22.65 27.77 27.88
N LEU A 24 -22.34 29.07 27.79
CA LEU A 24 -21.70 29.68 26.62
C LEU A 24 -20.31 29.10 26.35
N THR A 25 -19.50 28.89 27.40
CA THR A 25 -18.18 28.27 27.25
C THR A 25 -18.28 26.81 26.80
N ARG A 26 -19.27 26.04 27.30
CA ARG A 26 -19.52 24.66 26.85
C ARG A 26 -19.98 24.60 25.40
N LEU A 27 -20.88 25.49 24.97
CA LEU A 27 -21.32 25.61 23.57
C LEU A 27 -20.17 26.04 22.64
N SER A 28 -19.30 26.94 23.09
CA SER A 28 -18.10 27.36 22.34
C SER A 28 -17.10 26.22 22.19
N MET A 29 -16.83 25.44 23.24
CA MET A 29 -15.94 24.27 23.13
C MET A 29 -16.56 23.14 22.31
N ALA A 30 -17.87 22.88 22.43
CA ALA A 30 -18.56 21.88 21.62
C ALA A 30 -18.55 22.24 20.12
N THR A 31 -18.74 23.52 19.77
CA THR A 31 -18.67 23.99 18.38
C THR A 31 -17.25 24.06 17.84
N ALA A 32 -16.25 24.39 18.67
CA ALA A 32 -14.83 24.34 18.31
C ALA A 32 -14.36 22.90 18.04
N HIS A 33 -14.78 21.94 18.87
CA HIS A 33 -14.49 20.52 18.66
C HIS A 33 -15.18 19.99 17.38
N HIS A 34 -16.40 20.45 17.11
CA HIS A 34 -17.14 20.06 15.90
C HIS A 34 -16.53 20.65 14.62
N ARG A 35 -16.02 21.89 14.66
CA ARG A 35 -15.33 22.54 13.53
C ARG A 35 -14.04 21.83 13.13
N HIS A 36 -13.35 21.16 14.06
CA HIS A 36 -12.15 20.39 13.74
C HIS A 36 -12.43 18.95 13.26
N GLN A 37 -13.59 18.37 13.61
CA GLN A 37 -13.91 17.00 13.20
C GLN A 37 -14.47 16.86 11.77
N LEU A 38 -14.82 17.97 11.11
CA LEU A 38 -15.32 17.95 9.72
C LEU A 38 -14.21 17.83 8.65
N SER A 39 -12.94 17.69 9.04
CA SER A 39 -11.79 17.78 8.11
C SER A 39 -11.19 16.43 7.68
N LEU A 40 -11.68 15.27 8.16
CA LEU A 40 -11.07 13.97 7.81
C LEU A 40 -12.05 12.93 7.25
N THR A 41 -13.36 13.13 7.39
CA THR A 41 -14.38 12.21 6.87
C THR A 41 -14.47 12.18 5.33
N GLY A 42 -13.89 13.16 4.63
CA GLY A 42 -13.81 13.18 3.17
C GLY A 42 -12.51 12.61 2.57
N PHE A 43 -11.49 12.35 3.39
CA PHE A 43 -10.16 11.89 2.94
C PHE A 43 -9.84 10.45 3.31
N ILE A 44 -10.62 9.83 4.20
CA ILE A 44 -10.51 8.40 4.46
C ILE A 44 -11.28 7.68 3.35
N HIS A 45 -10.57 7.36 2.27
CA HIS A 45 -11.09 6.40 1.31
C HIS A 45 -11.46 5.11 2.06
N PRO A 46 -12.61 4.49 1.75
CA PRO A 46 -12.93 3.18 2.31
C PRO A 46 -11.74 2.25 2.09
N PRO A 47 -11.36 1.41 3.09
CA PRO A 47 -10.31 0.43 2.89
C PRO A 47 -10.63 -0.33 1.60
N ARG A 48 -9.67 -0.32 0.66
CA ARG A 48 -9.81 -1.02 -0.62
C ARG A 48 -10.23 -2.45 -0.30
N LYS A 49 -11.29 -2.93 -0.94
CA LYS A 49 -11.74 -4.32 -0.75
C LYS A 49 -10.52 -5.24 -0.98
N PRO A 50 -10.27 -6.21 -0.08
CA PRO A 50 -9.22 -7.20 -0.29
C PRO A 50 -9.40 -7.81 -1.67
N LEU A 51 -8.33 -7.79 -2.47
CA LEU A 51 -8.37 -8.33 -3.83
C LEU A 51 -8.50 -9.85 -3.82
N LEU A 52 -7.99 -10.47 -2.75
CA LEU A 52 -8.02 -11.91 -2.51
C LEU A 52 -8.87 -12.23 -1.29
N THR A 53 -9.52 -13.40 -1.33
CA THR A 53 -10.04 -14.01 -0.11
C THR A 53 -8.88 -14.44 0.80
N PRO A 54 -9.11 -14.65 2.11
CA PRO A 54 -8.07 -15.19 3.00
C PRO A 54 -7.51 -16.53 2.52
N GLU A 55 -8.36 -17.36 1.90
CA GLU A 55 -7.95 -18.65 1.32
C GLU A 55 -7.05 -18.44 0.09
N ASP A 56 -7.46 -17.60 -0.85
CA ASP A 56 -6.65 -17.30 -2.03
C ASP A 56 -5.32 -16.65 -1.66
N THR A 57 -5.30 -15.85 -0.60
CA THR A 57 -4.05 -15.27 -0.06
C THR A 57 -3.08 -16.35 0.41
N GLN A 58 -3.58 -17.38 1.08
CA GLN A 58 -2.75 -18.50 1.50
C GLN A 58 -2.23 -19.29 0.31
N ILE A 59 -3.07 -19.53 -0.70
CA ILE A 59 -2.68 -20.20 -1.95
C ILE A 59 -1.63 -19.37 -2.69
N ALA A 60 -1.81 -18.05 -2.78
CA ALA A 60 -0.86 -17.13 -3.40
C ALA A 60 0.52 -17.17 -2.72
N ARG A 61 0.57 -17.29 -1.39
CA ARG A 61 1.83 -17.47 -0.66
C ARG A 61 2.50 -18.81 -0.97
N ILE A 62 1.72 -19.88 -1.09
CA ILE A 62 2.24 -21.20 -1.45
C ILE A 62 2.79 -21.17 -2.89
N LEU A 63 2.06 -20.58 -3.83
CA LEU A 63 2.51 -20.43 -5.21
C LEU A 63 3.76 -19.54 -5.31
N PHE A 64 3.79 -18.43 -4.58
CA PHE A 64 4.97 -17.58 -4.48
C PHE A 64 6.18 -18.39 -4.00
N LYS A 65 6.04 -19.12 -2.90
CA LYS A 65 7.14 -19.94 -2.38
C LYS A 65 7.57 -21.02 -3.38
N THR A 66 6.62 -21.64 -4.06
CA THR A 66 6.87 -22.64 -5.09
C THR A 66 7.67 -22.08 -6.26
N LEU A 67 7.33 -20.87 -6.72
CA LEU A 67 8.06 -20.18 -7.79
C LEU A 67 9.48 -19.81 -7.35
N ILE A 68 9.63 -19.29 -6.14
CA ILE A 68 10.93 -18.90 -5.57
C ILE A 68 11.83 -20.13 -5.33
N ASP A 69 11.26 -21.25 -4.89
CA ASP A 69 12.01 -22.50 -4.68
C ASP A 69 12.39 -23.19 -5.99
N TYR A 70 11.56 -23.02 -7.02
CA TYR A 70 11.89 -23.47 -8.37
C TYR A 70 12.95 -22.58 -9.01
N ALA A 71 13.03 -21.31 -8.60
CA ALA A 71 14.01 -20.39 -9.13
C ALA A 71 15.43 -20.93 -8.85
N PRO A 72 16.19 -21.27 -9.89
CA PRO A 72 17.54 -21.80 -9.72
C PRO A 72 18.40 -20.80 -8.93
N GLU A 73 19.40 -21.32 -8.22
CA GLU A 73 20.39 -20.49 -7.54
C GLU A 73 21.28 -19.76 -8.56
N ARG A 74 20.72 -18.73 -9.20
CA ARG A 74 21.40 -17.83 -10.12
C ARG A 74 21.87 -16.62 -9.33
N SER A 75 23.02 -16.09 -9.71
CA SER A 75 23.46 -14.78 -9.23
C SER A 75 23.21 -13.77 -10.35
N SER A 76 22.43 -12.73 -10.08
CA SER A 76 22.25 -11.68 -11.08
C SER A 76 23.53 -10.88 -11.20
N ARG A 77 24.15 -10.94 -12.39
CA ARG A 77 25.43 -10.29 -12.73
C ARG A 77 26.53 -10.54 -11.68
N GLY A 78 26.48 -11.67 -10.98
CA GLY A 78 27.44 -12.03 -9.92
C GLY A 78 27.33 -11.25 -8.60
N ARG A 79 26.30 -10.40 -8.40
CA ARG A 79 26.22 -9.49 -7.24
C ARG A 79 25.33 -10.00 -6.11
N TYR A 80 24.20 -10.61 -6.45
CA TYR A 80 23.21 -11.09 -5.48
C TYR A 80 22.41 -12.25 -6.06
N LYS A 81 21.71 -13.00 -5.20
CA LYS A 81 20.78 -14.07 -5.61
C LYS A 81 19.36 -13.49 -5.74
N PRO A 82 18.74 -13.44 -6.94
CA PRO A 82 17.41 -12.84 -7.15
C PRO A 82 16.32 -13.41 -6.26
N ALA A 83 16.20 -14.75 -6.21
CA ALA A 83 15.20 -15.45 -5.41
C ALA A 83 15.29 -15.06 -3.92
N VAL A 84 16.51 -15.02 -3.38
CA VAL A 84 16.76 -14.63 -1.98
C VAL A 84 16.39 -13.18 -1.74
N LEU A 85 16.75 -12.26 -2.64
CA LEU A 85 16.37 -10.85 -2.52
C LEU A 85 14.85 -10.68 -2.48
N ILE A 86 14.13 -11.37 -3.38
CA ILE A 86 12.68 -11.30 -3.46
C ILE A 86 12.03 -11.89 -2.20
N GLU A 87 12.52 -13.04 -1.72
CA GLU A 87 12.02 -13.68 -0.50
C GLU A 87 12.25 -12.81 0.75
N GLU A 88 13.46 -12.24 0.90
CA GLU A 88 13.78 -11.33 1.99
C GLU A 88 12.94 -10.04 1.94
N THR A 89 12.75 -9.50 0.73
CA THR A 89 11.88 -8.33 0.52
C THR A 89 10.47 -8.67 0.95
N PHE A 90 9.93 -9.79 0.46
CA PHE A 90 8.62 -10.27 0.83
C PHE A 90 8.52 -10.42 2.34
N GLY A 91 9.54 -10.97 3.02
CA GLY A 91 9.61 -11.13 4.48
C GLY A 91 9.51 -9.82 5.28
N ARG A 92 10.08 -8.73 4.76
CA ARG A 92 10.20 -7.44 5.46
C ARG A 92 9.02 -6.49 5.28
N ILE A 93 8.34 -6.55 4.14
CA ILE A 93 7.20 -5.67 3.86
C ILE A 93 5.98 -5.99 4.74
N GLN A 94 5.19 -4.97 5.08
CA GLN A 94 3.95 -5.14 5.85
C GLN A 94 2.78 -5.56 4.96
N CYS A 95 2.68 -4.97 3.76
CA CYS A 95 1.58 -5.21 2.82
C CYS A 95 1.85 -6.42 1.92
N LYS A 96 1.81 -7.63 2.50
CA LYS A 96 2.11 -8.90 1.79
C LYS A 96 1.24 -9.08 0.54
N ASP A 97 -0.06 -8.82 0.66
CA ASP A 97 -1.02 -9.12 -0.40
C ASP A 97 -0.80 -8.20 -1.61
N ALA A 98 -0.47 -6.92 -1.37
CA ALA A 98 -0.13 -5.98 -2.42
C ALA A 98 1.17 -6.36 -3.15
N PHE A 99 2.14 -6.92 -2.43
CA PHE A 99 3.36 -7.42 -3.08
C PHE A 99 3.11 -8.67 -3.90
N LEU A 100 2.29 -9.60 -3.41
CA LEU A 100 1.91 -10.78 -4.19
C LEU A 100 1.18 -10.36 -5.46
N GLU A 101 0.25 -9.41 -5.36
CA GLU A 101 -0.41 -8.79 -6.51
C GLU A 101 0.62 -8.27 -7.51
N TYR A 102 1.52 -7.43 -7.04
CA TYR A 102 2.55 -6.82 -7.88
C TYR A 102 3.49 -7.85 -8.52
N PHE A 103 3.96 -8.82 -7.75
CA PHE A 103 4.86 -9.88 -8.20
C PHE A 103 4.23 -10.74 -9.30
N PHE A 104 3.04 -11.28 -9.05
CA PHE A 104 2.38 -12.15 -10.04
C PHE A 104 1.98 -11.36 -11.28
N THR A 105 1.50 -10.13 -11.13
CA THR A 105 1.19 -9.27 -12.28
C THR A 105 2.44 -8.96 -13.09
N TYR A 106 3.58 -8.65 -12.45
CA TYR A 106 4.83 -8.41 -13.17
C TYR A 106 5.28 -9.64 -13.96
N ILE A 107 5.19 -10.84 -13.37
CA ILE A 107 5.60 -12.05 -14.08
C ILE A 107 4.65 -12.35 -15.22
N TYR A 108 3.34 -12.42 -14.94
CA TYR A 108 2.30 -12.66 -15.95
C TYR A 108 2.46 -11.71 -17.11
N THR A 109 2.45 -10.42 -16.75
CA THR A 109 3.18 -9.31 -17.34
C THR A 109 4.02 -9.71 -18.56
N ASN A 110 5.18 -10.24 -18.19
CA ASN A 110 6.36 -10.50 -19.00
C ASN A 110 6.45 -11.89 -19.64
N VAL A 111 5.63 -12.85 -19.21
CA VAL A 111 5.59 -14.21 -19.81
C VAL A 111 4.46 -14.40 -20.80
N THR A 112 3.41 -13.57 -20.75
CA THR A 112 2.28 -13.64 -21.69
C THR A 112 2.51 -12.82 -22.95
N SER A 113 1.72 -13.14 -23.98
CA SER A 113 1.82 -12.49 -25.28
C SER A 113 1.46 -10.99 -25.19
N GLU A 114 2.04 -10.18 -26.08
CA GLU A 114 1.75 -8.74 -26.18
C GLU A 114 0.24 -8.45 -26.36
N GLU A 115 -0.51 -9.37 -26.96
CA GLU A 115 -1.95 -9.24 -27.16
C GLU A 115 -2.74 -9.40 -25.86
N GLU A 116 -2.34 -10.35 -25.00
CA GLU A 116 -2.90 -10.52 -23.65
C GLU A 116 -2.54 -9.35 -22.72
N ARG A 117 -1.36 -8.73 -22.89
CA ARG A 117 -0.99 -7.53 -22.13
C ARG A 117 -1.89 -6.33 -22.46
N ARG A 118 -2.28 -6.19 -23.73
CA ARG A 118 -3.05 -5.03 -24.22
C ARG A 118 -4.52 -5.06 -23.84
N THR A 119 -5.11 -6.25 -23.77
CA THR A 119 -6.50 -6.42 -23.32
C THR A 119 -6.66 -6.17 -21.82
N GLY A 120 -5.55 -6.21 -21.07
CA GLY A 120 -5.53 -5.99 -19.64
C GLY A 120 -6.08 -7.21 -18.90
N SER A 121 -5.36 -7.65 -17.88
CA SER A 121 -5.77 -8.77 -17.04
C SER A 121 -6.14 -8.29 -15.65
N ASP A 122 -7.28 -8.76 -15.16
CA ASP A 122 -7.56 -8.65 -13.74
C ASP A 122 -6.66 -9.61 -12.95
N PHE A 123 -6.52 -9.36 -11.65
CA PHE A 123 -5.65 -10.18 -10.82
C PHE A 123 -6.15 -11.63 -10.68
N CYS A 124 -7.45 -11.88 -10.83
CA CYS A 124 -8.00 -13.24 -10.77
C CYS A 124 -7.51 -14.09 -11.95
N GLN A 125 -7.44 -13.50 -13.15
CA GLN A 125 -6.88 -14.14 -14.34
C GLN A 125 -5.39 -14.44 -14.16
N VAL A 126 -4.63 -13.42 -13.71
CA VAL A 126 -3.21 -13.55 -13.38
C VAL A 126 -2.99 -14.69 -12.39
N PHE A 127 -3.75 -14.70 -11.30
CA PHE A 127 -3.64 -15.69 -10.24
C PHE A 127 -3.98 -17.09 -10.74
N THR A 128 -5.05 -17.24 -11.55
CA THR A 128 -5.46 -18.52 -12.12
C THR A 128 -4.38 -19.11 -13.02
N TYR A 129 -3.70 -18.28 -13.82
CA TYR A 129 -2.60 -18.72 -14.69
C TYR A 129 -1.49 -19.44 -13.92
N PHE A 130 -1.12 -18.94 -12.74
CA PHE A 130 -0.08 -19.57 -11.91
C PHE A 130 -0.54 -20.81 -11.14
N ARG A 131 -1.85 -21.05 -10.98
CA ARG A 131 -2.33 -22.27 -10.30
C ARG A 131 -1.92 -23.54 -11.04
N ASP A 132 -1.75 -23.44 -12.35
CA ASP A 132 -1.37 -24.56 -13.22
C ASP A 132 0.15 -24.69 -13.39
N PHE A 133 0.96 -23.96 -12.60
CA PHE A 133 2.43 -23.92 -12.71
C PHE A 133 3.09 -25.31 -12.76
N SER A 134 2.57 -26.29 -12.01
CA SER A 134 3.11 -27.65 -11.99
C SER A 134 3.07 -28.31 -13.38
N SER A 135 2.04 -28.01 -14.17
CA SER A 135 1.78 -28.55 -15.51
C SER A 135 2.49 -27.83 -16.65
N TRP A 136 3.12 -26.68 -16.38
CA TRP A 136 3.83 -25.91 -17.40
C TRP A 136 5.01 -26.68 -17.99
N SER A 137 5.31 -26.38 -19.26
CA SER A 137 6.49 -26.92 -19.93
C SER A 137 7.79 -26.39 -19.30
N SER A 138 8.90 -27.10 -19.48
CA SER A 138 10.21 -26.63 -18.99
C SER A 138 10.55 -25.25 -19.53
N LYS A 139 10.24 -24.99 -20.81
CA LYS A 139 10.50 -23.71 -21.46
C LYS A 139 9.73 -22.56 -20.82
N ASP A 140 8.46 -22.78 -20.50
CA ASP A 140 7.63 -21.74 -19.87
C ASP A 140 8.10 -21.46 -18.44
N LYS A 141 8.51 -22.51 -17.72
CA LYS A 141 9.12 -22.37 -16.40
C LYS A 141 10.43 -21.59 -16.46
N ASP A 142 11.33 -21.92 -17.39
CA ASP A 142 12.59 -21.21 -17.58
C ASP A 142 12.37 -19.72 -17.89
N THR A 143 11.40 -19.43 -18.78
CA THR A 143 11.01 -18.05 -19.12
C THR A 143 10.49 -17.29 -17.89
N ALA A 144 9.69 -17.94 -17.05
CA ALA A 144 9.23 -17.36 -15.80
C ALA A 144 10.38 -17.12 -14.81
N MET A 145 11.39 -17.99 -14.77
CA MET A 145 12.58 -17.78 -13.93
C MET A 145 13.42 -16.60 -14.39
N ASP A 146 13.64 -16.46 -15.70
CA ASP A 146 14.32 -15.29 -16.27
C ASP A 146 13.55 -13.99 -15.92
N THR A 147 12.22 -14.07 -15.91
CA THR A 147 11.35 -12.96 -15.53
C THR A 147 11.42 -12.64 -14.03
N ILE A 148 11.56 -13.65 -13.16
CA ILE A 148 11.79 -13.48 -11.73
C ILE A 148 13.15 -12.80 -11.48
N ASP A 149 14.19 -13.17 -12.23
CA ASP A 149 15.49 -12.50 -12.16
C ASP A 149 15.36 -11.01 -12.53
N ASN A 150 14.62 -10.70 -13.60
CA ASN A 150 14.32 -9.32 -14.00
C ASN A 150 13.50 -8.55 -12.96
N PHE A 151 12.57 -9.21 -12.26
CA PHE A 151 11.83 -8.59 -11.17
C PHE A 151 12.75 -8.19 -10.02
N ALA A 152 13.78 -8.97 -9.71
CA ALA A 152 14.74 -8.62 -8.68
C ALA A 152 15.59 -7.39 -9.04
N GLU A 153 16.04 -7.29 -10.30
CA GLU A 153 16.71 -6.07 -10.80
C GLU A 153 15.76 -4.87 -10.75
N TYR A 154 14.49 -5.04 -11.15
CA TYR A 154 13.47 -4.00 -11.03
C TYR A 154 13.32 -3.50 -9.58
N LEU A 155 13.31 -4.41 -8.59
CA LEU A 155 13.25 -4.02 -7.19
C LEU A 155 14.44 -3.16 -6.78
N ILE A 156 15.64 -3.51 -7.24
CA ILE A 156 16.86 -2.73 -6.98
C ILE A 156 16.73 -1.34 -7.58
N ASP A 157 16.47 -1.25 -8.88
CA ASP A 157 16.46 -0.01 -9.63
C ASP A 157 15.38 0.97 -9.15
N ASN A 158 14.23 0.47 -8.67
CA ASN A 158 13.07 1.30 -8.36
C ASN A 158 12.87 1.56 -6.86
N PHE A 159 13.32 0.66 -5.98
CA PHE A 159 13.05 0.77 -4.55
C PHE A 159 14.30 0.81 -3.67
N PHE A 160 15.40 0.17 -4.08
CA PHE A 160 16.59 0.06 -3.24
C PHE A 160 17.74 0.98 -3.65
N MET A 161 17.75 1.48 -4.89
CA MET A 161 18.71 2.50 -5.31
C MET A 161 18.30 3.88 -4.77
N PRO A 162 19.21 4.60 -4.08
CA PRO A 162 18.99 6.00 -3.76
C PRO A 162 18.85 6.82 -5.04
N ARG A 163 17.88 7.74 -5.06
CA ARG A 163 17.59 8.60 -6.22
C ARG A 163 18.81 9.42 -6.69
N GLU A 164 19.76 9.66 -5.81
CA GLU A 164 21.02 10.36 -6.07
C GLU A 164 21.97 9.55 -6.96
N LEU A 165 21.99 8.21 -6.80
CA LEU A 165 22.74 7.33 -7.70
C LEU A 165 22.09 7.27 -9.09
N MET A 166 20.78 7.52 -9.16
CA MET A 166 20.03 7.49 -10.42
C MET A 166 20.42 8.58 -11.40
N SER A 167 20.57 9.79 -10.90
CA SER A 167 21.09 10.91 -11.67
C SER A 167 22.54 10.69 -12.12
N ALA A 168 23.36 9.97 -11.34
CA ALA A 168 24.77 9.79 -11.66
C ALA A 168 24.99 8.80 -12.82
N TYR A 169 24.24 7.69 -12.87
CA TYR A 169 24.33 6.75 -14.00
C TYR A 169 23.69 7.30 -15.28
N GLU A 170 22.70 8.17 -15.17
CA GLU A 170 22.03 8.79 -16.33
C GLU A 170 22.95 9.83 -16.99
N LEU A 171 23.83 10.45 -16.21
CA LEU A 171 24.92 11.27 -16.71
C LEU A 171 26.05 10.41 -17.31
N ASP A 172 26.37 9.24 -16.73
CA ASP A 172 27.43 8.35 -17.23
C ASP A 172 27.08 7.76 -18.62
N LEU A 173 25.83 7.32 -18.81
CA LEU A 173 25.31 6.88 -20.12
C LEU A 173 25.20 8.02 -21.15
N SER A 174 25.16 9.28 -20.70
CA SER A 174 25.21 10.46 -21.58
C SER A 174 26.63 10.76 -22.08
N TRP A 175 27.68 10.29 -21.40
CA TRP A 175 29.07 10.53 -21.81
C TRP A 175 29.65 9.40 -22.68
N GLU A 176 29.19 8.16 -22.52
CA GLU A 176 29.62 7.02 -23.38
C GLU A 176 29.03 7.08 -24.81
N GLY A 177 28.06 7.95 -25.07
CA GLY A 177 27.49 8.19 -26.40
C GLY A 177 28.23 9.25 -27.26
N LEU A 178 29.35 9.81 -26.76
CA LEU A 178 30.08 10.91 -27.43
C LEU A 178 31.57 10.63 -27.66
N THR A 179 31.97 9.36 -27.83
CA THR A 179 33.28 9.05 -28.42
C THR A 179 33.08 8.55 -29.85
N LEU A 180 33.32 9.46 -30.79
CA LEU A 180 33.58 9.22 -32.22
C LEU A 180 34.66 8.16 -32.44
#